data_AF-A0A090AJC8-F1
#
_entry.id   AF-A0A090AJC8-F1
#
_cell.length_a   1.000
_cell.length_b   1.000
_cell.length_c   1.000
_cell.angle_alpha   90.00
_cell.angle_beta   90.00
_cell.angle_gamma   90.00
#
_symmetry.space_group_name_H-M   'P 1'
#
loop_
_entity.id
_entity.type
_entity.pdbx_description
1 polymer ?
#
loop_
_entity_poly.entity_id
_entity_poly.type
_entity_poly.pdbx_seq_one_letter_code
_entity_poly.pdbx_strand_id
1 'polypeptide(L)'
;MKYGKIKYLFRKALVILCCYLPATLTVQATEKKPVNDSTVVQVSTIQALLKGIYDGDTTFKQLKQFGDFGFGTFNGLDGEMIAKATNSYKAGLINIYRVVIVLMA
;
A
#
# COMPACT_ATOMS: atom_id res chain seq x y z
N MET A 1 9.11 -23.19 40.50
CA MET A 1 8.91 -22.29 39.34
C MET A 1 10.23 -21.73 38.74
N LYS A 2 11.32 -22.51 38.66
CA LYS A 2 12.65 -22.05 38.18
C LYS A 2 13.09 -22.63 36.81
N TYR A 3 12.39 -23.64 36.28
CA TYR A 3 12.80 -24.36 35.05
C TYR A 3 12.49 -23.62 33.72
N GLY A 4 11.58 -22.65 33.71
CA GLY A 4 11.19 -21.92 32.49
C GLY A 4 12.18 -20.83 32.05
N LYS A 5 12.83 -20.16 33.00
CA LYS A 5 13.80 -19.08 32.70
C LYS A 5 15.06 -19.60 32.01
N ILE A 6 15.53 -20.79 32.38
CA ILE A 6 16.74 -21.42 31.81
C ILE A 6 16.54 -21.79 30.35
N LYS A 7 15.38 -22.37 29.98
CA LYS A 7 15.04 -22.68 28.58
C LYS A 7 14.87 -21.42 27.73
N TYR A 8 14.34 -20.35 28.32
CA TYR A 8 14.16 -19.05 27.66
C TYR A 8 15.49 -18.32 27.41
N LEU A 9 16.41 -18.37 28.38
CA LEU A 9 17.77 -17.83 28.23
C LEU A 9 18.55 -18.59 27.14
N PHE A 10 18.40 -19.91 27.05
CA PHE A 10 19.00 -20.71 25.98
C PHE A 10 18.42 -20.38 24.60
N ARG A 11 17.09 -20.22 24.50
CA ARG A 11 16.42 -19.85 23.23
C ARG A 11 16.77 -18.43 22.79
N LYS A 12 16.93 -17.49 23.73
CA LYS A 12 17.38 -16.12 23.44
C LYS A 12 18.84 -16.07 22.97
N ALA A 13 19.73 -16.81 23.63
CA ALA A 13 21.13 -16.90 23.22
C ALA A 13 21.28 -17.51 21.81
N LEU A 14 20.45 -18.51 21.48
CA LEU A 14 20.44 -19.14 20.16
C LEU A 14 19.94 -18.20 19.03
N VAL A 15 18.94 -17.37 19.31
CA VAL A 15 18.45 -16.35 18.35
C VAL A 15 19.48 -15.22 18.16
N ILE A 16 20.13 -14.77 19.24
CA ILE A 16 21.14 -13.70 19.16
C ILE A 16 22.40 -14.19 18.42
N LEU A 17 22.81 -15.45 18.63
CA LEU A 17 23.94 -16.05 17.91
C LEU A 17 23.67 -16.21 16.40
N CYS A 18 22.43 -16.54 16.01
CA CYS A 18 22.02 -16.59 14.60
C CYS A 18 21.98 -15.21 13.91
N CYS A 19 21.70 -14.14 14.65
CA CYS A 19 21.64 -12.78 14.09
C CYS A 19 23.02 -12.14 13.85
N TYR A 20 24.08 -12.64 14.50
CA TYR A 20 25.43 -12.06 14.37
C TYR A 20 26.34 -12.75 13.35
N LEU A 21 25.90 -13.84 12.71
CA LEU A 21 26.70 -14.61 11.75
C LEU A 21 26.51 -14.32 10.25
N PRO A 22 25.51 -13.55 9.75
CA PRO A 22 25.47 -13.22 8.33
C PRO A 22 26.11 -11.85 8.08
N ALA A 23 27.37 -11.65 8.50
CA ALA A 23 28.13 -10.45 8.16
C ALA A 23 29.21 -10.70 7.09
N THR A 24 29.37 -11.93 6.61
CA THR A 24 30.36 -12.24 5.57
C THR A 24 29.70 -12.94 4.39
N LEU A 25 29.55 -12.19 3.30
CA LEU A 25 29.31 -12.62 1.93
C LEU A 25 27.93 -13.21 1.63
N THR A 26 26.91 -12.35 1.54
CA THR A 26 25.76 -12.61 0.67
C THR A 26 25.92 -11.80 -0.61
N VAL A 27 26.40 -12.45 -1.68
CA VAL A 27 26.14 -11.98 -3.04
C VAL A 27 24.62 -12.02 -3.23
N GLN A 28 23.96 -10.87 -3.23
CA GLN A 28 22.57 -10.78 -3.64
C GLN A 28 22.53 -11.00 -5.15
N ALA A 29 22.15 -12.21 -5.57
CA ALA A 29 21.65 -12.42 -6.92
C ALA A 29 20.48 -11.44 -7.11
N THR A 30 20.61 -10.53 -8.08
CA THR A 30 19.50 -9.67 -8.47
C THR A 30 18.50 -10.54 -9.21
N GLU A 31 17.56 -11.16 -8.48
CA GLU A 31 16.35 -11.67 -9.11
C GLU A 31 15.63 -10.47 -9.71
N LYS A 32 15.72 -10.32 -11.04
CA LYS A 32 14.89 -9.39 -11.78
C LYS A 32 13.46 -9.95 -11.69
N LYS A 33 12.76 -9.61 -10.61
CA LYS A 33 11.34 -9.93 -10.41
C LYS A 33 10.60 -9.54 -11.70
N PRO A 34 9.79 -10.43 -12.31
CA PRO A 34 9.02 -10.06 -13.47
C PRO A 34 8.21 -8.82 -13.10
N VAL A 35 8.40 -7.73 -13.87
CA VAL A 35 7.56 -6.55 -13.77
C VAL A 35 6.16 -7.04 -14.07
N ASN A 36 5.34 -7.08 -13.03
CA ASN A 36 3.97 -7.45 -13.16
C ASN A 36 3.24 -6.24 -13.73
N ASP A 37 2.95 -6.25 -15.03
CA ASP A 37 2.14 -5.23 -15.70
C ASP A 37 0.71 -5.14 -15.12
N SER A 38 0.31 -6.09 -14.28
CA SER A 38 -0.94 -6.02 -13.51
C SER A 38 -0.70 -5.51 -12.09
N THR A 39 -0.14 -4.29 -11.98
CA THR A 39 0.00 -3.59 -10.71
C THR A 39 -1.29 -2.84 -10.40
N VAL A 40 -1.93 -3.15 -9.27
CA VAL A 40 -3.10 -2.43 -8.78
C VAL A 40 -2.67 -1.53 -7.63
N VAL A 41 -2.98 -0.24 -7.73
CA VAL A 41 -2.70 0.76 -6.71
C VAL A 41 -3.99 1.09 -5.98
N GLN A 42 -3.98 0.91 -4.67
CA GLN A 42 -5.07 1.32 -3.80
C GLN A 42 -4.60 2.44 -2.88
N VAL A 43 -5.38 3.52 -2.82
CA VAL A 43 -5.19 4.57 -1.80
C VAL A 43 -6.19 4.36 -0.69
N SER A 44 -5.70 4.42 0.55
CA SER A 44 -6.44 4.10 1.78
C SER A 44 -6.94 2.65 1.85
N THR A 45 -7.76 2.35 2.85
CA THR A 45 -8.31 1.01 3.12
C THR A 45 -9.80 1.07 3.40
N ILE A 46 -10.54 0.01 3.08
CA ILE A 46 -11.97 -0.12 3.39
C ILE A 46 -12.23 0.10 4.89
N GLN A 47 -11.31 -0.31 5.76
CA GLN A 47 -11.41 -0.07 7.19
C GLN A 47 -11.42 1.42 7.57
N ALA A 48 -10.71 2.27 6.81
CA ALA A 48 -10.73 3.72 7.05
C ALA A 48 -12.13 4.30 6.76
N LEU A 49 -12.79 3.85 5.69
CA LEU A 49 -14.17 4.26 5.39
C LEU A 49 -15.16 3.82 6.48
N LEU A 50 -15.05 2.58 6.95
CA LEU A 50 -15.91 2.06 8.01
C LEU A 50 -15.74 2.83 9.34
N LYS A 51 -14.56 3.43 9.54
CA LYS A 51 -14.26 4.28 10.71
C LYS A 51 -14.64 5.75 10.52
N GLY A 52 -15.26 6.12 9.40
CA GLY A 52 -15.67 7.50 9.12
C GLY A 52 -14.56 8.41 8.61
N ILE A 53 -13.40 7.87 8.20
CA ILE A 53 -12.28 8.66 7.69
C ILE A 53 -12.54 8.95 6.21
N TYR A 54 -13.14 10.11 5.93
CA TYR A 54 -13.53 10.53 4.59
C TYR A 54 -12.72 11.70 4.02
N ASP A 55 -11.62 12.08 4.67
CA ASP A 55 -10.73 13.14 4.19
C ASP A 55 -9.42 12.52 3.70
N GLY A 56 -9.38 12.19 2.41
CA GLY A 56 -8.18 11.69 1.75
C GLY A 56 -7.24 12.83 1.34
N ASP A 57 -5.96 12.51 1.17
CA ASP A 57 -4.92 13.47 0.82
C ASP A 57 -4.43 13.39 -0.63
N THR A 58 -4.88 12.37 -1.35
CA THR A 58 -4.40 12.04 -2.68
C THR A 58 -5.30 12.67 -3.74
N THR A 59 -4.69 13.35 -4.68
CA THR A 59 -5.40 13.94 -5.83
C THR A 59 -5.55 12.92 -6.95
N PHE A 60 -6.59 13.08 -7.76
CA PHE A 60 -6.76 12.24 -8.95
C PHE A 60 -5.59 12.37 -9.96
N LYS A 61 -4.94 13.54 -10.02
CA LYS A 61 -3.76 13.76 -10.85
C LYS A 61 -2.60 12.84 -10.45
N GLN A 62 -2.39 12.64 -9.15
CA GLN A 62 -1.38 11.69 -8.65
C GLN A 62 -1.78 10.25 -8.98
N LEU A 63 -3.07 9.92 -8.89
CA LEU A 63 -3.56 8.57 -9.20
C LEU A 63 -3.38 8.16 -10.66
N LYS A 64 -3.56 9.10 -11.60
CA LYS A 64 -3.33 8.88 -13.03
C LYS A 64 -1.90 8.48 -13.39
N GLN A 65 -0.94 8.64 -12.47
CA GLN A 65 0.43 8.16 -12.68
C GLN A 65 0.55 6.63 -12.55
N PHE A 66 -0.45 5.98 -11.94
CA PHE A 66 -0.42 4.55 -11.63
C PHE A 66 -1.28 3.69 -12.55
N GLY A 67 -2.15 4.29 -13.37
CA GLY A 67 -3.09 3.55 -14.19
C GLY A 67 -4.04 4.46 -14.95
N ASP A 68 -4.70 3.89 -15.95
CA ASP A 68 -5.62 4.59 -16.83
C ASP A 68 -7.09 4.18 -16.59
N PHE A 69 -7.30 3.16 -15.75
CA PHE A 69 -8.59 2.66 -15.33
C PHE A 69 -8.69 2.54 -13.80
N GLY A 70 -9.87 2.82 -13.26
CA GLY A 70 -10.11 2.63 -11.84
C GLY A 70 -11.44 3.15 -11.34
N PHE A 71 -11.71 2.94 -10.07
CA PHE A 71 -12.95 3.38 -9.42
C PHE A 71 -12.73 3.71 -7.96
N GLY A 72 -13.64 4.47 -7.37
CA GLY A 72 -13.52 4.91 -5.99
C GLY A 72 -14.55 5.95 -5.57
N THR A 73 -14.23 6.71 -4.53
CA THR A 73 -15.07 7.82 -4.03
C THR A 73 -14.23 9.03 -3.65
N PHE A 74 -14.84 10.21 -3.70
CA PHE A 74 -14.22 11.48 -3.34
C PHE A 74 -14.29 11.76 -1.84
N ASN A 75 -13.55 12.78 -1.40
CA ASN A 75 -13.63 13.24 -0.01
C ASN A 75 -15.07 13.54 0.41
N GLY A 76 -15.37 13.24 1.68
CA GLY A 76 -16.72 13.38 2.24
C GLY A 76 -17.74 12.39 1.68
N LEU A 77 -17.31 11.34 0.97
CA LEU A 77 -18.18 10.44 0.21
C LEU A 77 -19.02 11.19 -0.83
N ASP A 78 -18.46 12.25 -1.44
CA ASP A 78 -19.12 13.10 -2.44
C ASP A 78 -19.26 12.39 -3.80
N GLY A 79 -20.03 11.31 -3.82
CA GLY A 79 -20.32 10.51 -4.99
C GLY A 79 -19.27 9.45 -5.33
N GLU A 80 -19.47 8.82 -6.48
CA GLU A 80 -18.62 7.75 -7.01
C GLU A 80 -17.74 8.26 -8.15
N MET A 81 -16.56 7.67 -8.26
CA MET A 81 -15.60 7.93 -9.31
C MET A 81 -15.43 6.68 -10.15
N ILE A 82 -15.49 6.85 -11.48
CA ILE A 82 -15.05 5.87 -12.47
C ILE A 82 -14.07 6.58 -13.40
N ALA A 83 -12.89 6.02 -13.56
CA ALA A 83 -11.82 6.56 -14.38
C ALA A 83 -11.56 5.64 -15.60
N LYS A 84 -11.48 6.25 -16.79
CA LYS A 84 -11.09 5.61 -18.04
C LYS A 84 -10.38 6.65 -18.92
N ALA A 85 -9.32 6.23 -19.63
CA ALA A 85 -8.46 7.08 -20.47
C ALA A 85 -9.17 7.99 -21.49
N THR A 86 -10.42 7.72 -21.89
CA THR A 86 -11.05 8.41 -23.02
C THR A 86 -11.93 9.61 -22.69
N ASN A 87 -12.13 9.92 -21.41
CA ASN A 87 -12.61 11.21 -20.87
C ASN A 87 -13.22 10.94 -19.49
N SER A 88 -12.66 11.55 -18.46
CA SER A 88 -13.24 11.55 -17.13
C SER A 88 -14.37 12.59 -17.11
N TYR A 89 -15.61 12.19 -16.84
CA TYR A 89 -16.83 13.02 -16.99
C TYR A 89 -16.98 14.23 -16.03
N LYS A 90 -15.87 14.70 -15.43
CA LYS A 90 -15.82 15.93 -14.62
C LYS A 90 -14.63 16.81 -15.02
N ALA A 91 -14.37 16.96 -16.33
CA ALA A 91 -13.12 17.45 -16.93
C ALA A 91 -12.57 18.82 -16.47
N GLY A 92 -13.32 19.66 -15.75
CA GLY A 92 -12.82 20.91 -15.16
C GLY A 92 -12.37 20.84 -13.69
N LEU A 93 -12.88 19.87 -12.92
CA LEU A 93 -12.77 19.87 -11.45
C LEU A 93 -11.84 18.76 -10.90
N ILE A 94 -11.35 17.85 -11.75
CA ILE A 94 -10.61 16.64 -11.30
C ILE A 94 -9.22 16.94 -10.74
N ASN A 95 -8.64 18.09 -11.05
CA ASN A 95 -7.36 18.49 -10.48
C ASN A 95 -7.46 18.96 -9.01
N ILE A 96 -8.65 19.28 -8.51
CA ILE A 96 -8.85 19.73 -7.12
C ILE A 96 -9.50 18.66 -6.23
N TYR A 97 -10.07 17.60 -6.81
CA TYR A 97 -10.67 16.54 -6.00
C TYR A 97 -9.61 15.65 -5.36
N ARG A 98 -9.74 15.55 -4.05
CA ARG A 98 -9.08 14.55 -3.23
C ARG A 98 -9.98 13.33 -3.14
N VAL A 99 -9.36 12.17 -3.04
CA VAL A 99 -10.04 10.87 -3.06
C VAL A 99 -9.77 10.10 -1.78
N VAL A 100 -10.78 9.36 -1.32
CA VAL A 100 -10.68 8.62 -0.04
C VAL A 100 -10.27 7.19 -0.28
N ILE A 101 -11.00 6.48 -1.14
CA ILE A 101 -10.60 5.15 -1.63
C ILE A 101 -10.64 5.18 -3.13
N VAL A 102 -9.54 4.77 -3.76
CA VAL A 102 -9.50 4.50 -5.20
C VAL A 102 -8.66 3.27 -5.43
N LEU A 103 -9.13 2.42 -6.33
CA LEU A 103 -8.38 1.34 -6.94
C LEU A 103 -8.02 1.75 -8.37
N MET A 104 -6.74 1.75 -8.71
CA MET A 104 -6.22 2.13 -10.03
C MET A 104 -5.38 0.99 -10.60
N ALA A 105 -5.53 0.72 -11.89
CA ALA A 105 -4.79 -0.29 -12.63
C ALA A 105 -4.41 0.24 -14.03
#